data_AF-A0A2S9DES0-F1
#
_entry.id   AF-A0A2S9DES0-F1
#
_cell.length_a   1.000
_cell.length_b   1.000
_cell.length_c   1.000
_cell.angle_alpha   90.00
_cell.angle_beta   90.00
_cell.angle_gamma   90.00
#
_symmetry.space_group_name_H-M   'P 1'
#
loop_
_entity.id
_entity.type
_entity.pdbx_description
1 polymer ?
#
loop_
_entity_poly.entity_id
_entity_poly.type
_entity_poly.pdbx_seq_one_letter_code
_entity_poly.pdbx_strand_id
1 'polypeptide(L)'
;MNDEVNPIIPTAWEAAVVGAGAAAVLLVVAALILVLSTKSFSTGVRIALVFLAFVAPVAGPLVGIVLALLERRKARRPLTVSP
;
A
#
# COMPACT_ATOMS: atom_id res chain seq x y z
N MET A 1 13.29 -2.82 26.66
CA MET A 1 12.45 -2.20 25.61
C MET A 1 12.79 -0.72 25.64
N ASN A 2 13.56 -0.25 24.67
CA ASN A 2 13.81 1.18 24.50
C ASN A 2 12.67 1.71 23.65
N ASP A 3 11.62 2.20 24.31
CA ASP A 3 10.56 2.99 23.67
C ASP A 3 11.13 4.39 23.41
N GLU A 4 12.11 4.47 22.53
CA GLU A 4 12.69 5.74 22.10
C GLU A 4 11.65 6.41 21.20
N VAL A 5 10.82 7.24 21.84
CA VAL A 5 9.75 8.01 21.20
C VAL A 5 10.37 8.81 20.06
N ASN A 6 10.09 8.40 18.83
CA ASN A 6 10.59 9.09 17.64
C ASN A 6 10.00 10.51 17.63
N PRO A 7 10.80 11.56 17.88
CA PRO A 7 10.28 12.92 18.06
C PRO A 7 9.68 13.49 16.76
N ILE A 8 9.90 12.82 15.63
CA ILE A 8 9.44 13.22 14.30
C ILE A 8 8.00 12.75 14.05
N ILE A 9 7.55 11.65 14.66
CA ILE A 9 6.27 11.03 14.37
C ILE A 9 5.40 11.04 15.65
N PRO A 10 4.27 11.78 15.67
CA PRO A 10 3.37 11.76 16.80
C PRO A 10 2.81 10.35 17.04
N THR A 11 2.75 9.90 18.29
CA THR A 11 2.18 8.59 18.67
C THR A 11 0.74 8.40 18.17
N ALA A 12 -0.05 9.49 18.12
CA ALA A 12 -1.39 9.49 17.55
C ALA A 12 -1.40 9.15 16.05
N TRP A 13 -0.38 9.58 15.30
CA TRP A 13 -0.23 9.23 13.88
C TRP A 13 0.12 7.74 13.71
N GLU A 14 1.01 7.21 14.55
CA GLU A 14 1.35 5.78 14.53
C GLU A 14 0.11 4.92 14.80
N ALA A 15 -0.66 5.26 15.84
CA ALA A 15 -1.90 4.56 16.17
C ALA A 15 -2.94 4.64 15.03
N ALA A 16 -3.07 5.80 14.38
CA ALA A 16 -3.98 5.97 13.25
C ALA A 16 -3.55 5.12 12.04
N VAL A 17 -2.26 5.09 11.71
CA VAL A 17 -1.74 4.29 10.59
C VAL A 17 -1.88 2.79 10.87
N VAL A 18 -1.56 2.35 12.08
CA VAL A 18 -1.74 0.95 12.49
C VAL A 18 -3.22 0.55 12.45
N GLY A 19 -4.11 1.41 12.97
CA GLY A 19 -5.56 1.19 12.92
C GLY A 19 -6.10 1.12 11.49
N ALA A 20 -5.68 2.04 10.62
CA ALA A 20 -6.05 2.03 9.21
C ALA A 20 -5.54 0.76 8.49
N GLY A 21 -4.32 0.33 8.79
CA GLY A 21 -3.75 -0.92 8.27
C GLY A 21 -4.56 -2.14 8.71
N ALA A 22 -4.91 -2.24 9.98
CA ALA A 22 -5.75 -3.33 10.50
C ALA A 22 -7.14 -3.35 9.85
N ALA A 23 -7.79 -2.19 9.69
CA ALA A 23 -9.07 -2.08 9.01
C ALA A 23 -8.97 -2.51 7.53
N ALA A 24 -7.91 -2.12 6.83
CA ALA A 24 -7.67 -2.54 5.45
C ALA A 24 -7.54 -4.06 5.33
N VAL A 25 -6.82 -4.71 6.25
CA VAL A 25 -6.72 -6.18 6.28
C VAL A 25 -8.08 -6.84 6.48
N LEU A 26 -8.89 -6.35 7.42
CA LEU A 26 -10.25 -6.86 7.65
C LEU A 26 -11.13 -6.73 6.41
N LEU A 27 -11.05 -5.61 5.70
CA LEU A 27 -11.79 -5.40 4.45
C LEU A 27 -11.36 -6.38 3.35
N VAL A 28 -10.06 -6.65 3.21
CA VAL A 28 -9.56 -7.66 2.26
C VAL A 28 -10.12 -9.04 2.60
N VAL A 29 -10.08 -9.45 3.87
CA VAL A 29 -10.62 -10.74 4.32
C VAL A 29 -12.13 -10.82 4.02
N ALA A 30 -12.90 -9.77 4.35
CA ALA A 30 -14.32 -9.71 4.09
C ALA A 30 -14.64 -9.81 2.58
N ALA A 31 -13.87 -9.10 1.75
CA ALA A 31 -14.00 -9.16 0.30
C ALA A 31 -13.74 -10.58 -0.25
N LEU A 32 -12.69 -11.26 0.25
CA LEU A 32 -12.40 -12.64 -0.14
C LEU A 32 -13.53 -13.60 0.25
N ILE A 33 -14.04 -13.49 1.48
CA ILE A 33 -15.19 -14.29 1.95
C ILE A 33 -16.41 -14.05 1.04
N LEU A 34 -16.72 -12.80 0.72
CA LEU A 34 -17.84 -12.45 -0.15
C LEU A 34 -17.67 -13.07 -1.55
N VAL A 35 -16.50 -12.91 -2.18
CA VAL A 35 -16.23 -13.44 -3.53
C VAL A 35 -16.34 -14.97 -3.56
N LEU A 36 -15.80 -15.65 -2.54
CA LEU A 36 -15.79 -17.10 -2.46
C LEU A 36 -17.17 -17.68 -2.12
N SER A 37 -17.94 -17.01 -1.26
CA SER A 37 -19.30 -17.44 -0.87
C SER A 37 -20.35 -17.17 -1.95
N THR A 38 -20.14 -16.17 -2.82
CA THR A 38 -21.14 -15.76 -3.82
C THR A 38 -21.14 -16.71 -5.02
N LYS A 39 -22.11 -17.62 -5.10
CA LYS A 39 -22.27 -18.60 -6.21
C LYS A 39 -22.51 -18.00 -7.60
N SER A 40 -22.82 -16.70 -7.69
CA SER A 40 -23.20 -16.02 -8.94
C SER A 40 -22.04 -15.64 -9.86
N PHE A 41 -20.79 -15.69 -9.38
CA PHE A 41 -19.65 -15.30 -10.20
C PHE A 41 -19.06 -16.49 -10.95
N SER A 42 -18.75 -16.29 -12.24
CA SER A 42 -17.94 -17.25 -12.99
C SER A 42 -16.53 -17.35 -12.40
N THR A 43 -15.87 -18.50 -12.60
CA THR A 43 -14.54 -18.77 -12.05
C THR A 43 -13.52 -17.69 -12.41
N GLY A 44 -13.55 -17.19 -13.65
CA GLY A 44 -12.64 -16.13 -14.10
C GLY A 44 -12.86 -14.80 -13.39
N VAL A 45 -14.12 -14.42 -13.16
CA VAL A 45 -14.46 -13.19 -12.42
C VAL A 45 -14.04 -13.28 -10.96
N ARG A 46 -14.21 -14.44 -10.32
CA ARG A 46 -13.74 -14.66 -8.95
C ARG A 46 -12.22 -14.49 -8.83
N ILE A 47 -11.45 -15.08 -9.75
CA ILE A 47 -9.99 -14.97 -9.76
C ILE A 47 -9.58 -13.49 -9.93
N ALA A 48 -10.19 -12.78 -10.87
CA ALA A 48 -9.92 -11.36 -11.08
C ALA A 48 -10.21 -10.50 -9.84
N LEU A 49 -11.33 -10.76 -9.14
CA LEU A 49 -11.69 -10.06 -7.91
C LEU A 49 -10.75 -10.37 -6.74
N VAL A 50 -10.31 -11.62 -6.59
CA VAL A 50 -9.30 -12.00 -5.60
C VAL A 50 -7.99 -11.27 -5.89
N PHE A 51 -7.51 -11.31 -7.14
CA PHE A 51 -6.30 -10.57 -7.52
C PHE A 51 -6.44 -9.07 -7.25
N LEU A 52 -7.57 -8.47 -7.62
CA LEU A 52 -7.82 -7.05 -7.37
C LEU A 52 -7.81 -6.71 -5.87
N ALA A 53 -8.39 -7.57 -5.02
CA ALA A 53 -8.38 -7.39 -3.57
C ALA A 53 -6.97 -7.41 -2.97
N PHE A 54 -6.03 -8.14 -3.57
CA PHE A 54 -4.61 -8.14 -3.18
C PHE A 54 -3.83 -6.96 -3.78
N VAL A 55 -4.15 -6.54 -5.00
CA VAL A 55 -3.45 -5.43 -5.66
C VAL A 55 -3.83 -4.08 -5.04
N ALA A 56 -5.10 -3.87 -4.70
CA ALA A 56 -5.59 -2.61 -4.13
C ALA A 56 -4.78 -2.09 -2.91
N PRO A 57 -4.49 -2.89 -1.86
CA PRO A 57 -3.71 -2.42 -0.72
C PRO A 57 -2.22 -2.18 -1.02
N VAL A 58 -1.68 -2.75 -2.10
CA VAL A 58 -0.25 -2.67 -2.44
C VAL A 58 0.05 -1.63 -3.52
N ALA A 59 -0.95 -1.27 -4.34
CA ALA A 59 -0.80 -0.33 -5.44
C ALA A 59 -0.34 1.06 -4.96
N GLY A 60 -0.92 1.60 -3.88
CA GLY A 60 -0.52 2.89 -3.30
C GLY A 60 0.96 2.92 -2.87
N PRO A 61 1.41 2.00 -2.01
CA PRO A 61 2.82 1.87 -1.64
C PRO A 61 3.76 1.73 -2.84
N LEU A 62 3.39 0.91 -3.84
CA LEU A 62 4.20 0.72 -5.04
C LEU A 62 4.34 2.01 -5.86
N VAL A 63 3.25 2.76 -6.05
CA VAL A 63 3.28 4.06 -6.72
C VAL A 63 4.20 5.02 -5.98
N GLY A 64 4.10 5.08 -4.64
CA GLY A 64 4.99 5.91 -3.81
C GLY A 64 6.47 5.56 -4.00
N ILE A 65 6.80 4.27 -4.01
CA ILE A 65 8.18 3.78 -4.25
C ILE A 65 8.66 4.20 -5.64
N VAL A 66 7.84 4.00 -6.68
CA VAL A 66 8.21 4.35 -8.06
C VAL A 66 8.45 5.85 -8.20
N LEU A 67 7.58 6.69 -7.63
CA LEU A 67 7.75 8.14 -7.64
C LEU A 67 9.03 8.57 -6.91
N ALA A 68 9.30 8.01 -5.72
CA ALA A 68 10.53 8.30 -4.98
C ALA A 68 11.79 7.88 -5.76
N LEU A 69 11.75 6.76 -6.48
CA LEU A 69 12.85 6.32 -7.34
C LEU A 69 13.05 7.26 -8.54
N LEU A 70 11.97 7.73 -9.16
CA LEU A 70 12.03 8.68 -10.27
C LEU A 70 12.60 10.03 -9.82
N GLU A 71 12.18 10.54 -8.65
CA GLU A 71 12.73 11.76 -8.05
C GLU A 71 14.22 11.62 -7.77
N ARG A 72 14.66 10.50 -7.18
CA ARG A 72 16.09 10.23 -6.96
C ARG A 72 16.90 10.21 -8.25
N ARG A 73 16.34 9.64 -9.33
CA ARG A 73 17.00 9.64 -10.65
C ARG A 73 17.11 11.05 -11.23
N LYS A 74 16.08 11.88 -11.06
CA LYS A 74 16.09 13.28 -11.51
C LYS A 74 17.11 14.11 -10.73
N ALA A 75 17.21 13.93 -9.41
CA ALA A 75 18.20 14.59 -8.56
C ALA A 75 19.64 14.14 -8.85
N ARG A 76 19.84 12.92 -9.36
CA ARG A 76 21.17 12.39 -9.76
C ARG A 76 21.58 12.73 -11.19
N ARG A 77 20.73 13.37 -12.01
CA ARG A 77 21.20 13.90 -13.30
C ARG A 77 22.11 15.09 -12.99
N PRO A 78 23.44 15.00 -13.25
CA PRO A 78 24.32 16.12 -13.03
C PRO A 78 23.87 17.26 -13.95
N LEU A 79 23.67 18.43 -13.36
CA LEU A 79 23.62 19.68 -14.12
C LEU A 79 24.87 19.70 -14.99
N THR A 80 24.64 19.74 -16.30
CA THR A 80 25.69 19.84 -17.31
C THR A 80 26.68 20.91 -16.86
N VAL A 81 27.89 20.48 -16.49
CA VAL A 81 29.00 21.39 -16.21
C VAL A 81 29.30 22.05 -17.56
N SER A 82 28.80 23.26 -17.73
CA SER A 82 29.18 24.11 -18.87
C SER A 82 30.60 24.61 -18.60
N PRO A 83 31.51 24.50 -19.59
CA PRO A 83 32.92 24.86 -19.43
C PRO A 83 33.14 26.36 -19.21
#